data_AF-A0A7K1TEU0-F1
#
_entry.id   AF-A0A7K1TEU0-F1
#
_cell.length_a   1.000
_cell.length_b   1.000
_cell.length_c   1.000
_cell.angle_alpha   90.00
_cell.angle_beta   90.00
_cell.angle_gamma   90.00
#
_symmetry.space_group_name_H-M   'P 1'
#
loop_
_entity.id
_entity.type
_entity.pdbx_description
1 polymer ?
#
loop_
_entity_poly.entity_id
_entity_poly.type
_entity_poly.pdbx_seq_one_letter_code
_entity_poly.pdbx_strand_id
1 'polypeptide(L)'
;MKNTPIFAIPVRSHVRQFLLHEFGAEQPWAIHQNTFMGRVVRMKLEKHPFRQLRRSEPCEGPSVHLTLPTALRHYTLTPDSAKQIGEMLDKLFQQQLVMWVKAQVAATGNERAALRSFCKLYDIDPSEADLEMLRKIYRDYKDKVLRENGHYQLLYGTGGREELFSDFAVAS
;
A
#
# COMPACT_ATOMS: atom_id res chain seq x y z
N MET A 1 18.58 20.65 18.37
CA MET A 1 17.61 20.13 17.38
C MET A 1 16.21 20.46 17.86
N LYS A 2 15.39 21.11 17.02
CA LYS A 2 14.03 21.53 17.40
C LYS A 2 13.14 20.29 17.52
N ASN A 3 12.43 20.14 18.65
CA ASN A 3 11.44 19.08 18.90
C ASN A 3 10.39 19.05 17.78
N THR A 4 10.65 18.29 16.73
CA THR A 4 9.70 18.10 15.63
C THR A 4 8.81 16.92 16.01
N PRO A 5 7.48 17.08 16.01
CA PRO A 5 6.60 15.99 16.40
C PRO A 5 6.79 14.81 15.44
N ILE A 6 6.96 13.63 16.03
CA ILE A 6 7.00 12.36 15.32
C ILE A 6 5.59 11.79 15.36
N PHE A 7 5.06 11.43 14.19
CA PHE A 7 3.75 10.83 14.05
C PHE A 7 3.91 9.35 13.69
N ALA A 8 3.23 8.50 14.44
CA ALA A 8 3.13 7.07 14.12
C ALA A 8 1.86 6.84 13.29
N ILE A 9 2.03 6.19 12.14
CA ILE A 9 0.92 5.77 11.27
C ILE A 9 0.75 4.25 11.42
N PRO A 10 -0.39 3.77 11.92
CA PRO A 10 -0.64 2.33 12.00
C PRO A 10 -0.74 1.74 10.60
N VAL A 11 -0.04 0.63 10.37
CA VAL A 11 -0.08 -0.14 9.13
C VAL A 11 0.02 -1.63 9.44
N ARG A 12 -0.30 -2.49 8.48
CA ARG A 12 -0.03 -3.93 8.61
C ARG A 12 1.47 -4.21 8.51
N SER A 13 1.94 -5.31 9.08
CA SER A 13 3.37 -5.70 9.08
C SER A 13 3.96 -5.77 7.66
N HIS A 14 3.29 -6.47 6.75
CA HIS A 14 3.74 -6.58 5.36
C HIS A 14 3.73 -5.24 4.61
N VAL A 15 2.80 -4.35 4.94
CA VAL A 15 2.77 -2.99 4.37
C VAL A 15 3.90 -2.15 4.94
N ARG A 16 4.21 -2.29 6.24
CA ARG A 16 5.39 -1.66 6.83
C ARG A 16 6.67 -2.08 6.10
N GLN A 17 6.88 -3.38 5.86
CA GLN A 17 8.06 -3.86 5.13
C GLN A 17 8.15 -3.30 3.71
N PHE A 18 7.04 -3.35 2.98
CA PHE A 18 6.93 -2.71 1.67
C PHE A 18 7.32 -1.22 1.71
N LEU A 19 6.80 -0.46 2.67
CA LEU A 19 7.10 0.97 2.79
C LEU A 19 8.55 1.25 3.22
N LEU A 20 9.15 0.41 4.08
CA LEU A 20 10.57 0.51 4.44
C LEU A 20 11.47 0.28 3.22
N HIS A 21 11.09 -0.62 2.33
CA HIS A 21 11.81 -0.84 1.08
C HIS A 21 11.66 0.34 0.10
N GLU A 22 10.44 0.87 -0.06
CA GLU A 22 10.14 1.96 -1.01
C GLU A 22 10.67 3.33 -0.56
N PHE A 23 10.57 3.65 0.73
CA PHE A 23 10.89 4.97 1.27
C PHE A 23 12.17 5.01 2.11
N GLY A 24 12.79 3.85 2.36
CA GLY A 24 14.02 3.69 3.13
C GLY A 24 13.78 3.17 4.55
N ALA A 25 14.75 2.40 5.06
CA ALA A 25 14.65 1.77 6.38
C ALA A 25 14.79 2.76 7.55
N GLU A 26 15.45 3.91 7.31
CA GLU A 26 15.71 4.92 8.33
C GLU A 26 14.45 5.73 8.65
N GLN A 27 13.97 5.60 9.88
CA GLN A 27 12.82 6.34 10.40
C GLN A 27 13.25 7.29 11.53
N PRO A 28 12.52 8.40 11.75
CA PRO A 28 11.29 8.81 11.05
C PRO A 28 11.56 9.46 9.69
N TRP A 29 10.68 9.20 8.71
CA TRP A 29 10.81 9.82 7.38
C TRP A 29 10.49 11.31 7.44
N ALA A 30 11.43 12.14 6.98
CA ALA A 30 11.22 13.57 6.81
C ALA A 30 10.36 13.81 5.57
N ILE A 31 9.06 14.00 5.76
CA ILE A 31 8.16 14.17 4.62
C ILE A 31 8.27 15.59 4.09
N HIS A 32 8.58 15.73 2.80
CA HIS A 32 8.51 17.02 2.13
C HIS A 32 7.10 17.29 1.57
N GLN A 33 6.57 18.51 1.73
CA GLN A 33 5.18 18.87 1.37
C GLN A 33 4.81 18.63 -0.11
N ASN A 34 5.80 18.60 -1.00
CA ASN A 34 5.59 18.42 -2.44
C ASN A 34 5.65 16.95 -2.90
N THR A 35 6.04 16.01 -2.02
CA THR A 35 6.02 14.58 -2.35
C THR A 35 4.60 14.03 -2.25
N PHE A 36 4.37 12.85 -2.84
CA PHE A 36 3.09 12.15 -2.71
C PHE A 36 2.68 11.99 -1.24
N MET A 37 3.57 11.45 -0.41
CA MET A 37 3.34 11.30 1.03
C MET A 37 3.05 12.64 1.72
N GLY A 38 3.77 13.71 1.34
CA GLY A 38 3.52 15.05 1.87
C GLY A 38 2.15 15.60 1.55
N ARG A 39 1.67 15.38 0.33
CA ARG A 39 0.32 15.77 -0.07
C ARG A 39 -0.74 14.97 0.68
N VAL A 40 -0.55 13.65 0.80
CA VAL A 40 -1.47 12.76 1.54
C VAL A 40 -1.58 13.18 3.00
N VAL A 41 -0.45 13.36 3.68
CA VAL A 41 -0.44 13.79 5.09
C VAL A 41 -1.06 15.17 5.22
N ARG A 42 -0.70 16.14 4.38
CA ARG A 42 -1.23 17.51 4.42
C ARG A 42 -2.76 17.57 4.29
N MET A 43 -3.38 16.70 3.50
CA MET A 43 -4.85 16.62 3.38
C MET A 43 -5.55 16.19 4.68
N LYS A 44 -4.82 15.54 5.59
CA LYS A 44 -5.34 14.99 6.85
C LYS A 44 -4.81 15.71 8.09
N LEU A 45 -4.04 16.79 7.89
CA LEU A 45 -3.54 17.60 8.99
C LEU A 45 -4.62 18.54 9.52
N GLU A 46 -4.77 18.56 10.84
CA GLU A 46 -5.67 19.47 11.52
C GLU A 46 -4.88 20.62 12.14
N LYS A 47 -5.31 21.86 11.90
CA LYS A 47 -4.70 23.04 12.52
C LYS A 47 -5.25 23.17 13.93
N HIS A 48 -4.39 23.02 14.93
CA HIS A 48 -4.79 23.31 16.29
C HIS A 48 -4.65 24.80 16.64
N PRO A 49 -5.60 25.37 17.41
CA PRO A 49 -5.42 26.69 17.99
C PRO A 49 -4.23 26.68 18.94
N PHE A 50 -3.48 27.78 18.94
CA PHE A 50 -2.26 27.93 19.75
C PHE A 50 -2.55 27.61 21.23
N ARG A 51 -1.65 26.84 21.87
CA ARG A 51 -1.57 26.45 23.31
C ARG A 51 -2.12 25.07 23.71
N GLN A 52 -2.72 24.29 22.81
CA GLN A 52 -3.07 22.89 23.11
C GLN A 52 -2.04 21.92 22.51
N LEU A 53 -0.97 21.64 23.27
CA LEU A 53 -0.03 20.56 22.94
C LEU A 53 -0.71 19.22 23.23
N ARG A 54 -1.38 18.63 22.23
CA ARG A 54 -1.82 17.24 22.33
C ARG A 54 -0.59 16.34 22.23
N ARG A 55 -0.38 15.48 23.22
CA ARG A 55 0.59 14.38 23.10
C ARG A 55 0.08 13.43 22.03
N SER A 56 0.96 12.99 21.14
CA SER A 56 0.66 11.89 20.23
C SER A 56 0.30 10.67 21.07
N GLU A 57 -0.88 10.09 20.82
CA GLU A 57 -1.26 8.84 21.46
C GLU A 57 -0.30 7.72 20.97
N PRO A 58 0.09 6.79 21.86
CA PRO A 58 0.88 5.65 21.46
C PRO A 58 0.12 4.81 20.43
N CYS A 59 0.77 4.47 19.32
CA CYS A 59 0.20 3.56 18.33
C CYS A 59 0.47 2.12 18.76
N GLU A 60 -0.58 1.32 18.92
CA GLU A 60 -0.44 -0.12 19.15
C GLU A 60 -0.19 -0.85 17.82
N GLY A 61 0.81 -1.73 17.78
CA GLY A 61 1.11 -2.57 16.61
C GLY A 61 2.10 -1.97 15.60
N PRO A 62 2.23 -2.60 14.42
CA PRO A 62 3.18 -2.15 13.39
C PRO A 62 2.83 -0.74 12.91
N SER A 63 3.84 0.13 12.86
CA SER A 63 3.66 1.50 12.42
C SER A 63 4.86 2.01 11.66
N VAL A 64 4.64 3.05 10.84
CA VAL A 64 5.68 3.84 10.20
C VAL A 64 5.72 5.23 10.84
N HIS A 65 6.93 5.74 11.05
CA HIS A 65 7.13 7.02 11.73
C HIS A 65 7.51 8.12 10.75
N LEU A 66 6.87 9.27 10.91
CA LEU A 66 6.98 10.41 10.01
C LEU A 66 7.26 11.68 10.79
N THR A 67 8.03 12.60 10.20
CA THR A 67 8.16 13.98 10.71
C THR A 67 7.63 14.96 9.69
N LEU A 68 6.96 16.00 10.20
CA LEU A 68 6.44 17.08 9.36
C LEU A 68 7.51 18.14 9.08
N PRO A 69 7.45 18.83 7.93
CA PRO A 69 8.23 20.03 7.68
C PRO A 69 8.02 21.06 8.78
N THR A 70 9.03 21.90 9.03
CA THR A 70 8.93 22.98 10.03
C THR A 70 7.75 23.93 9.77
N ALA A 71 7.38 24.14 8.51
CA ALA A 71 6.21 24.95 8.13
C ALA A 71 4.88 24.38 8.65
N LEU A 72 4.81 23.07 8.89
CA LEU A 72 3.60 22.37 9.35
C LEU A 72 3.68 21.94 10.82
N ARG A 73 4.66 22.46 11.59
CA ARG A 73 4.86 22.11 13.01
C ARG A 73 3.68 22.43 13.94
N HIS A 74 2.77 23.30 13.50
CA HIS A 74 1.59 23.74 14.25
C HIS A 74 0.34 22.89 13.96
N TYR A 75 0.49 21.89 13.08
CA TYR A 75 -0.55 20.94 12.76
C TYR A 75 -0.35 19.66 13.55
N THR A 76 -1.44 18.98 13.83
CA THR A 76 -1.40 17.62 14.37
C THR A 76 -1.96 16.64 13.36
N LEU A 77 -1.70 15.37 13.64
CA LEU A 77 -2.41 14.25 13.06
C LEU A 77 -3.25 13.59 14.15
N THR A 78 -4.57 13.55 13.97
CA THR A 78 -5.47 12.83 14.86
C THR A 78 -5.34 11.31 14.66
N PRO A 79 -5.65 10.47 15.66
CA PRO A 79 -5.60 9.01 15.52
C PRO A 79 -6.44 8.51 14.32
N ASP A 80 -7.63 9.07 14.13
CA ASP A 80 -8.50 8.74 13.00
C ASP A 80 -7.85 9.13 11.65
N SER A 81 -7.23 10.29 11.58
CA SER A 81 -6.49 10.74 10.39
C SER A 81 -5.29 9.84 10.11
N ALA A 82 -4.55 9.43 11.15
CA ALA A 82 -3.45 8.48 11.02
C ALA A 82 -3.92 7.13 10.49
N LYS A 83 -5.05 6.61 11.00
CA LYS A 83 -5.67 5.38 10.51
C LYS A 83 -6.07 5.48 9.04
N GLN A 84 -6.69 6.58 8.64
CA GLN A 84 -7.06 6.80 7.23
C GLN A 84 -5.83 6.86 6.30
N ILE A 85 -4.72 7.44 6.77
CA ILE A 85 -3.46 7.40 6.02
C ILE A 85 -2.95 5.95 5.93
N GLY A 86 -2.99 5.19 7.02
CA GLY A 86 -2.66 3.76 7.02
C GLY A 86 -3.47 2.97 5.99
N GLU A 87 -4.78 3.18 5.93
CA GLU A 87 -5.66 2.56 4.93
C GLU A 87 -5.32 2.99 3.48
N MET A 88 -4.88 4.22 3.27
CA MET A 88 -4.38 4.68 1.96
C MET A 88 -3.08 4.00 1.57
N LEU A 89 -2.17 3.77 2.53
CA LEU A 89 -0.92 3.06 2.29
C LEU A 89 -1.16 1.56 2.01
N ASP A 90 -2.13 0.95 2.68
CA ASP A 90 -2.59 -0.41 2.36
C ASP A 90 -3.10 -0.50 0.91
N LYS A 91 -3.83 0.51 0.43
CA LYS A 91 -4.28 0.56 -0.99
C LYS A 91 -3.13 0.76 -1.96
N LEU A 92 -2.14 1.59 -1.61
CA LEU A 92 -0.94 1.77 -2.42
C LEU A 92 -0.18 0.45 -2.58
N PHE A 93 -0.01 -0.29 -1.48
CA PHE A 93 0.56 -1.63 -1.49
C PHE A 93 -0.21 -2.58 -2.42
N GLN A 94 -1.55 -2.64 -2.30
CA GLN A 94 -2.38 -3.50 -3.14
C GLN A 94 -2.25 -3.15 -4.63
N GLN A 95 -2.19 -1.86 -4.97
CA GLN A 95 -2.01 -1.42 -6.34
C GLN A 95 -0.66 -1.87 -6.90
N GLN A 96 0.42 -1.69 -6.13
CA GLN A 96 1.76 -2.11 -6.53
C GLN A 96 1.86 -3.64 -6.69
N LEU A 97 1.27 -4.39 -5.76
CA LEU A 97 1.15 -5.84 -5.83
C LEU A 97 0.45 -6.29 -7.12
N VAL A 98 -0.71 -5.72 -7.42
CA VAL A 98 -1.48 -6.07 -8.61
C VAL A 98 -0.70 -5.76 -9.89
N MET A 99 -0.06 -4.59 -9.98
CA MET A 99 0.72 -4.22 -11.16
C MET A 99 1.90 -5.17 -11.37
N TRP A 100 2.63 -5.50 -10.29
CA TRP A 100 3.75 -6.45 -10.35
C TRP A 100 3.30 -7.85 -10.77
N VAL A 101 2.27 -8.39 -10.09
CA VAL A 101 1.77 -9.73 -10.35
C VAL A 101 1.22 -9.82 -11.78
N LYS A 102 0.48 -8.82 -12.24
CA LYS A 102 -0.02 -8.75 -13.62
C LYS A 102 1.13 -8.82 -14.63
N ALA A 103 2.19 -8.04 -14.45
CA ALA A 103 3.34 -8.04 -15.35
C ALA A 103 4.08 -9.39 -15.35
N GLN A 104 4.32 -9.96 -14.16
CA GLN A 104 5.00 -11.26 -14.02
C GLN A 104 4.16 -12.42 -14.57
N VAL A 105 2.84 -12.38 -14.40
CA VAL A 105 1.93 -13.38 -14.96
C VAL A 105 1.90 -13.29 -16.48
N ALA A 106 1.89 -12.09 -17.06
CA ALA A 106 1.99 -11.92 -18.50
C ALA A 106 3.30 -12.50 -19.07
N ALA A 107 4.41 -12.40 -18.33
CA ALA A 107 5.71 -12.91 -18.76
C ALA A 107 5.89 -14.43 -18.54
N THR A 108 5.32 -15.01 -17.48
CA THR A 108 5.65 -16.38 -17.03
C THR A 108 4.46 -17.34 -17.00
N GLY A 109 3.23 -16.83 -17.07
CA GLY A 109 2.00 -17.59 -16.89
C GLY A 109 1.76 -18.12 -15.47
N ASN A 110 2.63 -17.84 -14.50
CA ASN A 110 2.55 -18.45 -13.16
C ASN A 110 2.27 -17.44 -12.04
N GLU A 111 1.00 -17.35 -11.63
CA GLU A 111 0.54 -16.45 -10.56
C GLU A 111 1.22 -16.70 -9.21
N ARG A 112 1.43 -17.95 -8.83
CA ARG A 112 2.04 -18.30 -7.54
C ARG A 112 3.51 -17.89 -7.50
N ALA A 113 4.23 -18.10 -8.59
CA ALA A 113 5.60 -17.66 -8.73
C ALA A 113 5.69 -16.12 -8.70
N ALA A 114 4.77 -15.43 -9.38
CA ALA A 114 4.69 -13.97 -9.37
C ALA A 114 4.48 -13.40 -7.95
N LEU A 115 3.54 -13.96 -7.18
CA LEU A 115 3.30 -13.55 -5.80
C LEU A 115 4.52 -13.78 -4.89
N ARG A 116 5.15 -14.95 -4.99
CA ARG A 116 6.39 -15.24 -4.25
C ARG A 116 7.53 -14.30 -4.64
N SER A 117 7.64 -13.96 -5.92
CA SER A 117 8.66 -13.01 -6.40
C SER A 117 8.45 -11.62 -5.81
N PHE A 118 7.19 -11.18 -5.66
CA PHE A 118 6.87 -9.92 -5.00
C PHE A 118 7.27 -9.95 -3.53
N CYS A 119 6.88 -10.98 -2.77
CA CYS A 119 7.27 -11.12 -1.38
C CYS A 119 8.80 -11.11 -1.22
N LYS A 120 9.52 -11.82 -2.11
CA LYS A 120 10.98 -11.85 -2.11
C LYS A 120 11.60 -10.48 -2.41
N LEU A 121 11.02 -9.72 -3.34
CA LEU A 121 11.53 -8.40 -3.71
C LEU A 121 11.47 -7.42 -2.52
N TYR A 122 10.38 -7.44 -1.77
CA TYR A 122 10.15 -6.52 -0.65
C TYR A 122 10.50 -7.10 0.72
N ASP A 123 11.17 -8.26 0.75
CA ASP A 123 11.51 -9.00 1.98
C ASP A 123 10.32 -9.19 2.93
N ILE A 124 9.14 -9.47 2.35
CA ILE A 124 7.91 -9.73 3.11
C ILE A 124 7.93 -11.20 3.50
N ASP A 125 7.97 -11.45 4.82
CA ASP A 125 7.86 -12.81 5.35
C ASP A 125 6.52 -13.43 4.94
N PRO A 126 6.51 -14.62 4.29
CA PRO A 126 5.30 -15.37 4.00
C PRO A 126 4.43 -15.67 5.24
N SER A 127 4.99 -15.63 6.44
CA SER A 127 4.24 -15.75 7.70
C SER A 127 3.42 -14.48 8.03
N GLU A 128 3.90 -13.31 7.61
CA GLU A 128 3.28 -12.00 7.86
C GLU A 128 2.23 -11.62 6.80
N ALA A 129 2.48 -12.02 5.55
CA ALA A 129 1.51 -11.93 4.46
C ALA A 129 1.18 -13.33 3.98
N ASP A 130 0.08 -13.88 4.49
CA ASP A 130 -0.47 -15.13 3.98
C ASP A 130 -0.61 -15.03 2.45
N LEU A 131 0.09 -15.92 1.74
CA LEU A 131 0.08 -15.97 0.28
C LEU A 131 -1.36 -16.08 -0.27
N GLU A 132 -2.27 -16.73 0.46
CA GLU A 132 -3.68 -16.79 0.08
C GLU A 132 -4.39 -15.44 0.22
N MET A 133 -3.99 -14.58 1.16
CA MET A 133 -4.46 -13.19 1.24
C MET A 133 -4.03 -12.40 0.00
N LEU A 134 -2.75 -12.47 -0.39
CA LEU A 134 -2.23 -11.76 -1.56
C LEU A 134 -2.88 -12.27 -2.86
N ARG A 135 -3.09 -13.59 -2.93
CA ARG A 135 -3.81 -14.21 -4.05
C ARG A 135 -5.26 -13.76 -4.11
N LYS A 136 -5.93 -13.62 -2.98
CA LYS A 136 -7.29 -13.08 -2.91
C LYS A 136 -7.34 -11.65 -3.44
N ILE A 137 -6.41 -10.78 -3.04
CA ILE A 137 -6.32 -9.39 -3.55
C ILE A 137 -6.23 -9.38 -5.08
N TYR A 138 -5.36 -10.22 -5.65
CA TYR A 138 -5.22 -10.31 -7.10
C TYR A 138 -6.45 -10.90 -7.80
N ARG A 139 -7.10 -11.91 -7.20
CA ARG A 139 -8.35 -12.48 -7.71
C ARG A 139 -9.48 -11.45 -7.72
N ASP A 140 -9.67 -10.75 -6.61
CA ASP A 140 -10.71 -9.73 -6.48
C ASP A 140 -10.49 -8.59 -7.50
N TYR A 141 -9.23 -8.26 -7.82
CA TYR A 141 -8.88 -7.36 -8.92
C TYR A 141 -9.31 -7.93 -10.30
N LYS A 142 -8.98 -9.18 -10.61
CA LYS A 142 -9.40 -9.83 -11.87
C LYS A 142 -10.92 -9.82 -12.01
N ASP A 143 -11.64 -10.21 -10.96
CA ASP A 143 -13.10 -10.23 -10.95
C ASP A 143 -13.67 -8.84 -11.20
N LYS A 144 -13.09 -7.80 -10.58
CA LYS A 144 -13.49 -6.41 -10.81
C LYS A 144 -13.28 -5.98 -12.26
N VAL A 145 -12.08 -6.19 -12.81
CA VAL A 145 -11.75 -5.82 -14.20
C VAL A 145 -12.65 -6.55 -15.20
N LEU A 146 -12.93 -7.82 -14.97
CA LEU A 146 -13.81 -8.61 -15.84
C LEU A 146 -15.27 -8.17 -15.78
N ARG A 147 -15.75 -7.73 -14.61
CA ARG A 147 -17.08 -7.10 -14.49
C ARG A 147 -17.14 -5.78 -15.23
N GLU A 148 -16.13 -4.93 -15.07
CA GLU A 148 -16.05 -3.62 -15.72
C GLU A 148 -15.95 -3.75 -17.25
N ASN A 149 -15.26 -4.78 -17.75
CA ASN A 149 -15.13 -5.05 -19.19
C ASN A 149 -16.25 -5.91 -19.78
N GLY A 150 -17.28 -6.30 -19.01
CA GLY A 150 -18.42 -7.10 -19.51
C GLY A 150 -18.10 -8.57 -19.82
N HIS A 151 -16.92 -9.08 -19.44
CA HIS A 151 -16.43 -10.44 -19.74
C HIS A 151 -16.67 -11.46 -18.61
N TYR A 152 -17.49 -11.12 -17.61
CA TYR A 152 -17.71 -11.95 -16.43
C TYR A 152 -18.25 -13.36 -16.74
N GLN A 153 -18.97 -13.54 -17.85
CA GLN A 153 -19.50 -14.84 -18.28
C GLN A 153 -18.42 -15.82 -18.79
N LEU A 154 -17.21 -15.35 -19.16
CA LEU A 154 -16.17 -16.21 -19.73
C LEU A 154 -15.44 -17.07 -18.69
N LEU A 155 -15.39 -16.66 -17.43
CA LEU A 155 -14.75 -17.45 -16.36
C LEU A 155 -15.68 -18.48 -15.71
N TYR A 156 -16.98 -18.22 -15.75
CA TYR A 156 -18.01 -19.00 -15.04
C TYR A 156 -19.02 -19.67 -15.97
N GLY A 157 -18.89 -19.46 -17.29
CA GLY A 157 -19.57 -20.23 -18.32
C GLY A 157 -18.92 -21.60 -18.52
N THR A 158 -19.75 -22.61 -18.78
CA THR A 158 -19.46 -24.06 -18.75
C THR A 158 -18.51 -24.61 -19.82
N GLY A 159 -17.49 -23.88 -20.30
CA GLY A 159 -16.61 -24.49 -21.31
C GLY A 159 -15.50 -23.67 -21.96
N GLY A 160 -14.68 -22.91 -21.24
CA GLY A 160 -13.54 -22.23 -21.88
C GLY A 160 -12.47 -21.73 -20.93
N ARG A 161 -11.65 -22.65 -20.39
CA ARG A 161 -10.57 -22.30 -19.44
C ARG A 161 -9.21 -22.04 -20.09
N GLU A 162 -9.05 -22.23 -21.39
CA GLU A 162 -7.70 -22.33 -21.99
C GLU A 162 -7.24 -21.14 -22.85
N GLU A 163 -8.10 -20.26 -23.35
CA GLU A 163 -7.66 -19.32 -24.42
C GLU A 163 -7.39 -17.86 -24.01
N LEU A 164 -7.83 -17.42 -22.83
CA LEU A 164 -7.90 -15.98 -22.50
C LEU A 164 -6.58 -15.27 -22.17
N PHE A 165 -5.47 -16.00 -22.03
CA PHE A 165 -4.15 -15.39 -21.79
C PHE A 165 -3.27 -15.31 -23.04
N SER A 166 -3.73 -15.85 -24.17
CA SER A 166 -3.02 -15.70 -25.45
C SER A 166 -3.20 -14.30 -26.05
N ASP A 167 -4.35 -13.65 -25.82
CA ASP A 167 -4.66 -12.34 -26.41
C ASP A 167 -3.99 -11.14 -25.70
N PHE A 168 -3.45 -11.33 -24.49
CA PHE A 168 -2.65 -10.30 -23.79
C PHE A 168 -1.15 -10.45 -24.01
N ALA A 169 -0.70 -11.53 -24.64
CA ALA A 169 0.66 -11.65 -25.16
C ALA A 169 0.73 -10.82 -26.45
N VAL A 170 1.13 -9.56 -26.32
CA VAL A 170 1.42 -8.69 -27.45
C VAL A 170 2.45 -9.38 -28.33
N ALA A 171 2.04 -9.78 -29.54
CA ALA A 171 2.96 -10.02 -30.64
C ALA A 171 3.57 -8.68 -31.03
N SER A 172 4.83 -8.44 -30.66
CA SER A 172 5.85 -7.64 -31.34
C SER A 172 7.16 -7.68 -30.55
#